data_AF-A0A5B7WSX0-F1
#
_entry.id   AF-A0A5B7WSX0-F1
#
_cell.length_a   1.000
_cell.length_b   1.000
_cell.length_c   1.000
_cell.angle_alpha   90.00
_cell.angle_beta   90.00
_cell.angle_gamma   90.00
#
_symmetry.space_group_name_H-M   'P 1'
#
loop_
_entity.id
_entity.type
_entity.pdbx_description
1 polymer ?
#
loop_
_entity_poly.entity_id
_entity_poly.type
_entity_poly.pdbx_seq_one_letter_code
_entity_poly.pdbx_strand_id
1 'polypeptide(L)'
;MEDGKRRQNTPRRDASKRTLFWILRTLAGLGVLLLIWVAAVLWVRLDEAAVPSTSAFPDLPAELVVGEPELQCASGGCWRELEVQAGSAADAKRLTTDLGLETEQCVAWNPLIWRRTCTGAHVAGTAVRIYAQYDYAGID
;
A
#
# COMPACT_ATOMS: atom_id res chain seq x y z
N MET A 1 8.50 79.82 15.20
CA MET A 1 7.22 79.07 15.25
C MET A 1 6.89 78.69 13.82
N GLU A 2 6.85 77.44 13.38
CA GLU A 2 6.99 76.11 13.95
C GLU A 2 7.51 75.25 12.80
N ASP A 3 8.63 74.54 12.96
CA ASP A 3 9.06 73.52 12.01
C ASP A 3 9.13 72.17 12.73
N GLY A 4 8.02 71.45 12.68
CA GLY A 4 7.75 70.24 13.46
C GLY A 4 7.51 69.01 12.59
N LYS A 5 8.17 68.89 11.44
CA LYS A 5 7.99 67.74 10.52
C LYS A 5 8.96 66.61 10.85
N ARG A 6 8.84 66.01 12.04
CA ARG A 6 9.63 64.81 12.39
C ARG A 6 8.93 63.54 11.89
N ARG A 7 9.15 63.21 10.61
CA ARG A 7 8.84 61.89 10.04
C ARG A 7 9.66 60.84 10.79
N GLN A 8 9.06 60.12 11.71
CA GLN A 8 9.67 58.94 12.32
C GLN A 8 8.71 57.75 12.21
N ASN A 9 9.31 56.59 11.91
CA ASN A 9 8.83 55.23 12.18
C ASN A 9 8.14 54.46 11.05
N THR A 10 8.88 54.06 10.01
CA THR A 10 8.61 52.79 9.30
C THR A 10 9.87 52.13 8.73
N PRO A 11 10.68 51.44 9.55
CA PRO A 11 11.49 50.31 9.07
C PRO A 11 10.96 48.95 9.57
N ARG A 12 10.14 48.93 10.63
CA ARG A 12 9.60 47.69 11.24
C ARG A 12 8.48 47.02 10.44
N ARG A 13 7.71 47.80 9.67
CA ARG A 13 6.53 47.32 8.93
C ARG A 13 6.87 46.48 7.71
N ASP A 14 8.00 46.74 7.04
CA ASP A 14 8.35 46.04 5.80
C ASP A 14 9.09 44.73 6.05
N ALA A 15 9.88 44.62 7.13
CA ALA A 15 10.48 43.35 7.56
C ALA A 15 9.41 42.33 7.96
N SER A 16 8.36 42.77 8.68
CA SER A 16 7.24 41.93 9.12
C SER A 16 6.41 41.38 7.95
N LYS A 17 6.17 42.18 6.90
CA LYS A 17 5.43 41.75 5.69
C LYS A 17 6.18 40.69 4.90
N ARG A 18 7.52 40.81 4.79
CA ARG A 18 8.36 39.84 4.09
C ARG A 18 8.36 38.50 4.81
N THR A 19 8.49 38.49 6.14
CA THR A 19 8.41 37.27 6.95
C THR A 19 7.03 36.61 6.87
N LEU A 20 5.95 37.41 6.95
CA LEU A 20 4.58 36.90 6.81
C LEU A 20 4.35 36.24 5.43
N PHE A 21 4.87 36.84 4.37
CA PHE A 21 4.77 36.30 3.01
C PHE A 21 5.49 34.95 2.87
N TRP A 22 6.69 34.81 3.47
CA TRP A 22 7.39 33.53 3.52
C TRP A 22 6.62 32.46 4.28
N ILE A 23 6.07 32.80 5.46
CA ILE A 23 5.25 31.88 6.26
C ILE A 23 4.03 31.42 5.46
N LEU A 24 3.30 32.35 4.83
CA LEU A 24 2.13 32.02 4.02
C LEU A 24 2.48 31.11 2.83
N ARG A 25 3.60 31.36 2.14
CA ARG A 25 4.06 30.49 1.05
C ARG A 25 4.44 29.10 1.54
N THR A 26 5.14 29.00 2.68
CA THR A 26 5.51 27.71 3.25
C THR A 26 4.27 26.92 3.68
N LEU A 27 3.31 27.57 4.35
CA LEU A 27 2.04 26.93 4.73
C LEU A 27 1.23 26.50 3.50
N ALA A 28 1.15 27.33 2.47
CA ALA A 28 0.50 26.97 1.22
C ALA A 28 1.19 25.77 0.55
N GLY A 29 2.52 25.76 0.50
CA GLY A 29 3.30 24.63 -0.04
C GLY A 29 3.09 23.34 0.74
N LEU A 30 3.10 23.40 2.08
CA LEU A 30 2.79 22.26 2.94
C LEU A 30 1.35 21.77 2.74
N GLY A 31 0.39 22.69 2.58
CA GLY A 31 -1.00 22.35 2.27
C GLY A 31 -1.14 21.62 0.95
N VAL A 32 -0.44 22.07 -0.11
CA VAL A 32 -0.43 21.38 -1.40
C VAL A 32 0.20 19.99 -1.29
N LEU A 33 1.32 19.85 -0.59
CA LEU A 33 1.95 18.54 -0.36
C LEU A 33 1.02 17.58 0.39
N LEU A 34 0.33 18.07 1.41
CA LEU A 34 -0.66 17.29 2.15
C LEU A 34 -1.82 16.84 1.26
N LEU A 35 -2.35 17.73 0.41
CA LEU A 35 -3.42 17.39 -0.54
C LEU A 35 -2.96 16.33 -1.56
N ILE A 36 -1.75 16.45 -2.10
CA ILE A 36 -1.17 15.45 -3.00
C ILE A 36 -1.05 14.09 -2.29
N TRP A 37 -0.58 14.10 -1.04
CA TRP A 37 -0.46 12.88 -0.25
C TRP A 37 -1.82 12.23 0.04
N VAL A 38 -2.82 13.01 0.45
CA VAL A 38 -4.20 12.52 0.67
C VAL A 38 -4.79 11.96 -0.64
N ALA A 39 -4.63 12.66 -1.76
CA ALA A 39 -5.11 12.19 -3.05
C ALA A 39 -4.45 10.87 -3.46
N ALA A 40 -3.14 10.71 -3.22
CA ALA A 40 -2.43 9.46 -3.48
C ALA A 40 -2.95 8.30 -2.61
N VAL A 41 -3.19 8.53 -1.32
CA VAL A 41 -3.75 7.52 -0.41
C VAL A 41 -5.17 7.12 -0.85
N LEU A 42 -6.01 8.09 -1.20
CA LEU A 42 -7.36 7.83 -1.71
C LEU A 42 -7.33 7.05 -3.03
N TRP A 43 -6.41 7.39 -3.92
CA TRP A 43 -6.22 6.67 -5.18
C TRP A 43 -5.84 5.21 -4.94
N VAL A 44 -4.89 4.97 -4.03
CA VAL A 44 -4.52 3.62 -3.61
C VAL A 44 -5.71 2.90 -3.00
N ARG A 45 -6.60 3.54 -2.24
CA ARG A 45 -7.79 2.87 -1.68
C ARG A 45 -8.86 2.53 -2.71
N LEU A 46 -9.01 3.33 -3.76
CA LEU A 46 -9.97 3.11 -4.85
C LEU A 46 -9.47 2.13 -5.91
N ASP A 47 -8.19 1.77 -5.88
CA ASP A 47 -7.63 0.74 -6.76
C ASP A 47 -8.05 -0.66 -6.29
N GLU A 48 -9.27 -1.04 -6.69
CA GLU A 48 -9.84 -2.38 -6.50
C GLU A 48 -9.10 -3.45 -7.32
N ALA A 49 -8.39 -3.04 -8.37
CA ALA A 49 -7.58 -3.92 -9.22
C ALA A 49 -6.15 -4.13 -8.70
N ALA A 50 -5.75 -3.41 -7.64
CA ALA A 50 -4.44 -3.55 -7.06
C ALA A 50 -4.26 -4.94 -6.45
N VAL A 51 -3.27 -5.67 -6.95
CA VAL A 51 -2.85 -6.97 -6.43
C VAL A 51 -1.40 -6.92 -5.95
N PRO A 52 -0.99 -7.79 -5.01
CA PRO A 52 0.41 -7.96 -4.65
C PRO A 52 1.28 -8.33 -5.86
N SER A 53 2.58 -8.04 -5.80
CA SER A 53 3.55 -8.50 -6.80
C SER A 53 3.77 -10.01 -6.69
N THR A 54 4.34 -10.63 -7.73
CA THR A 54 4.69 -12.06 -7.71
C THR A 54 5.73 -12.42 -6.65
N SER A 55 6.53 -11.45 -6.20
CA SER A 55 7.45 -11.61 -5.07
C SER A 55 6.76 -11.78 -3.71
N ALA A 56 5.43 -11.67 -3.64
CA ALA A 56 4.67 -11.96 -2.42
C ALA A 56 4.45 -13.47 -2.20
N PHE A 57 4.63 -14.28 -3.24
CA PHE A 57 4.54 -15.74 -3.12
C PHE A 57 5.76 -16.30 -2.38
N PRO A 58 5.59 -17.40 -1.62
CA PRO A 58 6.72 -18.11 -1.05
C PRO A 58 7.64 -18.64 -2.16
N ASP A 59 8.93 -18.74 -1.88
CA ASP A 59 9.88 -19.34 -2.80
C ASP A 59 9.55 -20.83 -2.99
N LEU A 60 9.12 -21.18 -4.19
CA LEU A 60 8.75 -22.54 -4.58
C LEU A 60 9.72 -23.06 -5.65
N PRO A 61 10.07 -24.35 -5.62
CA PRO A 61 10.78 -24.99 -6.72
C PRO A 61 9.97 -24.82 -8.02
N ALA A 62 10.62 -24.36 -9.08
CA ALA A 62 9.96 -24.09 -10.37
C ALA A 62 9.29 -25.34 -10.95
N GLU A 63 9.77 -26.54 -10.60
CA GLU A 63 9.25 -27.83 -11.04
C GLU A 63 7.86 -28.15 -10.47
N LEU A 64 7.48 -27.52 -9.36
CA LEU A 64 6.17 -27.70 -8.73
C LEU A 64 5.14 -26.70 -9.27
N VAL A 65 5.59 -25.59 -9.84
CA VAL A 65 4.74 -24.47 -10.25
C VAL A 65 4.16 -24.75 -11.64
N VAL A 66 2.83 -24.70 -11.75
CA VAL A 66 2.10 -24.87 -13.00
C VAL A 66 1.84 -23.50 -13.62
N GLY A 67 2.86 -22.95 -14.27
CA GLY A 67 2.75 -21.70 -15.03
C GLY A 67 3.03 -20.43 -14.23
N GLU A 68 2.56 -19.30 -14.75
CA GLU A 68 2.76 -17.98 -14.13
C GLU A 68 1.60 -17.65 -13.19
N PRO A 69 1.82 -16.82 -12.14
CA PRO A 69 0.73 -16.36 -11.29
C PRO A 69 -0.33 -15.58 -12.08
N GLU A 70 -1.58 -16.03 -11.99
CA GLU A 70 -2.73 -15.43 -12.65
C GLU A 70 -3.42 -14.38 -11.77
N LEU A 71 -4.06 -13.40 -12.40
CA LEU A 71 -4.87 -12.40 -11.71
C LEU A 71 -6.33 -12.83 -11.72
N GLN A 72 -6.93 -12.88 -10.54
CA GLN A 72 -8.33 -13.24 -10.32
C GLN A 72 -9.06 -12.06 -9.66
N CYS A 73 -10.32 -11.82 -10.04
CA CYS A 73 -11.14 -10.75 -9.48
C CYS A 73 -12.57 -11.24 -9.23
N ALA A 74 -13.10 -10.92 -8.05
CA ALA A 74 -14.49 -11.16 -7.68
C ALA A 74 -15.02 -10.01 -6.81
N SER A 75 -16.23 -10.17 -6.26
CA SER A 75 -16.84 -9.16 -5.37
C SER A 75 -16.03 -8.84 -4.10
N GLY A 76 -15.04 -9.68 -3.76
CA GLY A 76 -14.11 -9.47 -2.64
C GLY A 76 -12.84 -8.71 -3.00
N GLY A 77 -12.69 -8.24 -4.24
CA GLY A 77 -11.49 -7.61 -4.78
C GLY A 77 -10.72 -8.51 -5.73
N CYS A 78 -9.53 -8.08 -6.11
CA CYS A 78 -8.61 -8.85 -6.94
C CYS A 78 -7.49 -9.47 -6.10
N TRP A 79 -7.04 -10.66 -6.50
CA TRP A 79 -5.90 -11.37 -5.93
C TRP A 79 -5.05 -11.98 -7.04
N ARG A 80 -3.82 -12.36 -6.70
CA ARG A 80 -3.03 -13.26 -7.56
C ARG A 80 -3.16 -14.67 -7.06
N GLU A 81 -3.23 -15.62 -7.98
CA GLU A 81 -3.30 -17.04 -7.69
C GLU A 81 -2.18 -17.77 -8.45
N LEU A 82 -1.51 -18.69 -7.78
CA LEU A 82 -0.46 -19.54 -8.32
C LEU A 82 -0.86 -21.00 -8.10
N GLU A 83 -0.92 -21.77 -9.18
CA GLU A 83 -1.24 -23.19 -9.11
C GLU A 83 0.04 -24.02 -8.98
N VAL A 84 0.04 -24.96 -8.05
CA VAL A 84 1.16 -25.82 -7.72
C VAL A 84 0.71 -27.28 -7.75
N GLN A 85 1.39 -28.12 -8.51
CA GLN A 85 1.06 -29.53 -8.63
C GLN A 85 1.78 -30.34 -7.56
N ALA A 86 1.03 -30.96 -6.65
CA ALA A 86 1.61 -31.76 -5.56
C ALA A 86 1.57 -33.28 -5.83
N GLY A 87 0.91 -33.71 -6.91
CA GLY A 87 0.86 -35.11 -7.34
C GLY A 87 -0.20 -35.96 -6.62
N SER A 88 -0.42 -35.75 -5.31
CA SER A 88 -1.52 -36.36 -4.56
C SER A 88 -2.20 -35.37 -3.61
N ALA A 89 -3.41 -35.70 -3.14
CA ALA A 89 -4.11 -34.87 -2.15
C ALA A 89 -3.40 -34.83 -0.78
N ALA A 90 -2.70 -35.91 -0.42
CA ALA A 90 -1.92 -35.96 0.82
C ALA A 90 -0.69 -35.06 0.73
N ASP A 91 -0.02 -35.06 -0.43
CA ASP A 91 1.13 -34.20 -0.71
C ASP A 91 0.71 -32.73 -0.82
N ALA A 92 -0.44 -32.46 -1.43
CA ALA A 92 -1.01 -31.10 -1.50
C ALA A 92 -1.24 -30.54 -0.09
N LYS A 93 -1.83 -31.34 0.80
CA LYS A 93 -2.03 -30.93 2.20
C LYS A 93 -0.69 -30.72 2.90
N ARG A 94 0.25 -31.65 2.76
CA ARG A 94 1.58 -31.55 3.37
C ARG A 94 2.32 -30.30 2.89
N LEU A 95 2.23 -29.96 1.61
CA LEU A 95 2.81 -28.75 1.05
C LEU A 95 2.26 -27.49 1.72
N THR A 96 0.93 -27.40 1.95
CA THR A 96 0.36 -26.26 2.69
C THR A 96 0.87 -26.19 4.12
N THR A 97 1.06 -27.33 4.80
CA THR A 97 1.66 -27.39 6.14
C THR A 97 3.12 -26.93 6.14
N ASP A 98 3.92 -27.42 5.20
CA ASP A 98 5.36 -27.10 5.10
C ASP A 98 5.58 -25.61 4.78
N LEU A 99 4.68 -24.99 4.02
CA LEU A 99 4.67 -23.55 3.75
C LEU A 99 4.04 -22.72 4.89
N GLY A 100 3.45 -23.36 5.90
CA GLY A 100 2.71 -22.70 6.97
C GLY A 100 1.39 -22.07 6.53
N LEU A 101 0.89 -22.39 5.33
CA LEU A 101 -0.31 -21.80 4.73
C LEU A 101 -1.60 -22.58 5.07
N GLU A 102 -1.60 -23.36 6.16
CA GLU A 102 -2.84 -24.00 6.65
C GLU A 102 -3.89 -22.96 7.09
N THR A 103 -3.41 -21.79 7.51
CA THR A 103 -4.19 -20.58 7.74
C THR A 103 -3.61 -19.44 6.93
N GLU A 104 -4.43 -18.48 6.54
CA GLU A 104 -3.96 -17.27 5.88
C GLU A 104 -2.94 -16.54 6.78
N GLN A 105 -1.81 -16.16 6.19
CA GLN A 105 -0.76 -15.40 6.84
C GLN A 105 -0.70 -13.99 6.26
N CYS A 106 -0.79 -12.98 7.12
CA CYS A 106 -0.63 -11.59 6.72
C CYS A 106 0.70 -11.02 7.21
N VAL A 107 1.46 -10.42 6.31
CA VAL A 107 2.69 -9.70 6.67
C VAL A 107 2.36 -8.41 7.41
N ALA A 108 3.36 -7.86 8.10
CA ALA A 108 3.25 -6.58 8.78
C ALA A 108 2.79 -5.47 7.84
N TRP A 109 2.06 -4.51 8.41
CA TRP A 109 1.53 -3.38 7.65
C TRP A 109 2.64 -2.58 6.98
N ASN A 110 2.52 -2.37 5.66
CA ASN A 110 3.52 -1.64 4.90
C ASN A 110 3.13 -0.16 4.80
N PRO A 111 3.90 0.77 5.40
CA PRO A 111 3.59 2.20 5.39
C PRO A 111 3.63 2.85 4.02
N LEU A 112 4.39 2.27 3.08
CA LEU A 112 4.55 2.85 1.74
C LEU A 112 3.30 2.66 0.88
N ILE A 113 2.66 1.51 0.99
CA ILE A 113 1.45 1.15 0.23
C ILE A 113 0.18 1.22 1.08
N TRP A 114 0.30 1.50 2.38
CA TRP A 114 -0.79 1.61 3.34
C TRP A 114 -1.68 0.35 3.44
N ARG A 115 -1.13 -0.82 3.12
CA ARG A 115 -1.84 -2.10 2.99
C ARG A 115 -1.02 -3.23 3.65
N ARG A 116 -1.70 -4.30 4.07
CA ARG A 116 -1.08 -5.59 4.42
C ARG A 116 -1.23 -6.54 3.25
N THR A 117 -0.24 -7.40 3.04
CA THR A 117 -0.33 -8.50 2.07
C THR A 117 -0.64 -9.76 2.84
N CYS A 118 -1.66 -10.49 2.42
CA CYS A 118 -2.06 -11.76 2.98
C CYS A 118 -1.87 -12.86 1.94
N THR A 119 -1.28 -13.97 2.37
CA THR A 119 -1.01 -15.15 1.56
C THR A 119 -1.69 -16.35 2.19
N GLY A 120 -2.43 -17.11 1.39
CA GLY A 120 -3.08 -18.33 1.83
C GLY A 120 -3.01 -19.42 0.76
N ALA A 121 -3.55 -20.58 1.07
CA ALA A 121 -3.61 -21.69 0.13
C ALA A 121 -4.94 -22.45 0.22
N HIS A 122 -5.38 -22.95 -0.93
CA HIS A 122 -6.53 -23.83 -1.05
C HIS A 122 -6.13 -25.12 -1.76
N VAL A 123 -6.46 -26.26 -1.15
CA VAL A 123 -6.22 -27.58 -1.76
C VAL A 123 -7.37 -27.90 -2.70
N ALA A 124 -7.05 -28.09 -3.98
CA ALA A 124 -7.99 -28.46 -5.04
C ALA A 124 -7.62 -29.84 -5.61
N GLY A 125 -8.04 -30.91 -4.92
CA GLY A 125 -7.71 -32.28 -5.31
C GLY A 125 -6.22 -32.58 -5.14
N THR A 126 -5.49 -32.72 -6.24
CA THR A 126 -4.02 -32.98 -6.26
C THR A 126 -3.18 -31.72 -6.49
N ALA A 127 -3.84 -30.57 -6.66
CA ALA A 127 -3.20 -29.27 -6.82
C ALA A 127 -3.41 -28.41 -5.57
N VAL A 128 -2.49 -27.47 -5.35
CA VAL A 128 -2.58 -26.42 -4.34
C VAL A 128 -2.63 -25.09 -5.08
N ARG A 129 -3.64 -24.28 -4.78
CA ARG A 129 -3.73 -22.91 -5.26
C ARG A 129 -3.31 -21.98 -4.15
N ILE A 130 -2.17 -21.33 -4.33
CA ILE A 130 -1.64 -20.35 -3.40
C ILE A 130 -2.12 -19.00 -3.89
N TYR A 131 -2.75 -18.21 -3.02
CA TYR A 131 -3.22 -16.88 -3.36
C TYR A 131 -2.51 -15.82 -2.54
N ALA A 132 -2.33 -14.65 -3.14
CA ALA A 132 -1.80 -13.45 -2.51
C ALA A 132 -2.75 -12.28 -2.78
N GLN A 133 -3.23 -11.64 -1.72
CA GLN A 133 -4.17 -10.52 -1.79
C GLN A 133 -3.77 -9.40 -0.83
N TYR A 134 -4.26 -8.20 -1.07
CA TYR A 134 -4.19 -7.16 -0.06
C TYR A 134 -5.34 -7.32 0.94
N ASP A 135 -5.05 -7.06 2.21
CA ASP A 135 -6.08 -6.97 3.23
C ASP A 135 -6.95 -5.73 2.98
N TYR A 136 -8.18 -5.94 2.54
CA TYR A 136 -9.21 -4.92 2.45
C TYR A 136 -10.04 -4.81 3.75
N ALA A 137 -9.93 -5.82 4.64
CA ALA A 137 -10.70 -5.96 5.87
C ALA A 137 -10.05 -5.24 7.06
N GLY A 138 -9.36 -4.13 6.84
CA GLY A 138 -8.86 -3.25 7.90
C GLY A 138 -9.96 -2.43 8.61
N ILE A 139 -11.12 -3.01 8.89
CA ILE A 139 -12.13 -2.50 9.82
C ILE A 139 -12.38 -3.60 10.86
N ASP A 140 -11.51 -3.65 11.86
CA ASP A 140 -11.78 -4.29 13.15
C ASP A 140 -12.03 -3.18 14.18
#